data_AF-A0A2E9JC69-F1
#
_entry.id   AF-A0A2E9JC69-F1
#
_cell.length_a   1.000
_cell.length_b   1.000
_cell.length_c   1.000
_cell.angle_alpha   90.00
_cell.angle_beta   90.00
_cell.angle_gamma   90.00
#
_symmetry.space_group_name_H-M   'P 1'
#
loop_
_entity.id
_entity.type
_entity.pdbx_description
1 polymer ?
#
loop_
_entity_poly.entity_id
_entity_poly.type
_entity_poly.pdbx_seq_one_letter_code
_entity_poly.pdbx_strand_id
1 'polypeptide(L)'
;MHRLLLLTHRYLGIALGIVFVLWFASGFAIMYTGGMPALTESERLAHLPDLDLSQVQITSQQAAELAGSSAVPRLHSIMDRPAYEFPGRRPRIVFADNGAILESTMVNSRELAARFSGVTADTVTRVGRIEEVDQWTIGLRNELPLEKFSISDEWATEIYVSPGSAQVVLATTRQDRLLAWLGAIPHWLYFVDLRKRGALWSGSVIWLASLGSFLTVLGLVMLFTQMRRVKPFSPSKAIPYRGLMRWHYLSGLIFGVITLTWVFSGLLSMEPYSWNTVRGLSNPRDALQGGQVDLLAFSGFTQTDTQQRLHRIAGEANIKEVNFKRVLDGHFYQLVMSSQDSPWGFDRLLIGATSLLPQSALFSEADIAQRLQLHAGSNTLISAQVLSDYDNYYYSRTSRVAPTAPLPVLRVQFDDPMQTWYYADLRGGELVYQSHRWGRLERWLYNGLHSLDFGFWYRSRPLWDIAVILLLSGGLLLSLLGVTMGLRRLRRDSRRMLRGS
;
A
#
# COMPACT_ATOMS: atom_id res chain seq x y z
N MET A 1 -22.60 -27.88 29.29
CA MET A 1 -22.04 -27.38 28.01
C MET A 1 -22.88 -26.26 27.39
N HIS A 2 -24.18 -26.46 27.12
CA HIS A 2 -25.05 -25.43 26.50
C HIS A 2 -25.09 -24.06 27.24
N ARG A 3 -25.16 -24.06 28.57
CA ARG A 3 -25.18 -22.82 29.38
C ARG A 3 -23.88 -22.02 29.27
N LEU A 4 -22.73 -22.71 29.30
CA LEU A 4 -21.42 -22.06 29.19
C LEU A 4 -21.29 -21.37 27.82
N LEU A 5 -21.63 -22.09 26.75
CA LEU A 5 -21.61 -21.57 25.38
C LEU A 5 -22.45 -20.28 25.23
N LEU A 6 -23.69 -20.30 25.74
CA LEU A 6 -24.57 -19.14 25.73
C LEU A 6 -24.02 -17.94 26.52
N LEU A 7 -23.41 -18.19 27.68
CA LEU A 7 -22.85 -17.14 28.53
C LEU A 7 -21.58 -16.55 27.91
N THR A 8 -20.69 -17.40 27.41
CA THR A 8 -19.44 -16.97 26.75
C THR A 8 -19.75 -16.11 25.52
N HIS A 9 -20.59 -16.59 24.59
CA HIS A 9 -20.96 -15.81 23.42
C HIS A 9 -21.63 -14.48 23.81
N ARG A 10 -22.49 -14.49 24.83
CA ARG A 10 -23.17 -13.28 25.29
C ARG A 10 -22.20 -12.23 25.83
N TYR A 11 -21.36 -12.58 26.79
CA TYR A 11 -20.50 -11.59 27.46
C TYR A 11 -19.35 -11.15 26.56
N LEU A 12 -18.82 -12.07 25.74
CA LEU A 12 -17.85 -11.71 24.72
C LEU A 12 -18.46 -10.79 23.65
N GLY A 13 -19.71 -11.04 23.24
CA GLY A 13 -20.45 -10.17 22.33
C GLY A 13 -20.79 -8.80 22.92
N ILE A 14 -21.02 -8.70 24.23
CA ILE A 14 -21.19 -7.41 24.92
C ILE A 14 -19.87 -6.60 24.85
N ALA A 15 -18.73 -7.25 25.12
CA ALA A 15 -17.44 -6.58 25.13
C ALA A 15 -16.98 -6.14 23.72
N LEU A 16 -17.12 -7.03 22.73
CA LEU A 16 -16.62 -6.80 21.37
C LEU A 16 -17.63 -6.15 20.43
N GLY A 17 -18.91 -6.09 20.80
CA GLY A 17 -19.97 -5.66 19.89
C GLY A 17 -19.73 -4.26 19.33
N ILE A 18 -19.28 -3.30 20.15
CA ILE A 18 -19.00 -1.94 19.69
C ILE A 18 -17.80 -1.90 18.73
N VAL A 19 -16.79 -2.75 18.96
CA VAL A 19 -15.62 -2.89 18.08
C VAL A 19 -16.08 -3.37 16.71
N PHE A 20 -16.94 -4.39 16.65
CA PHE A 20 -17.48 -4.90 15.39
C PHE A 20 -18.38 -3.88 14.67
N VAL A 21 -19.18 -3.10 15.40
CA VAL A 21 -19.97 -2.00 14.82
C VAL A 21 -19.05 -0.98 14.16
N LEU A 22 -18.02 -0.51 14.85
CA LEU A 22 -17.05 0.45 14.31
C LEU A 22 -16.24 -0.13 13.15
N TRP A 23 -15.88 -1.40 13.22
CA TRP A 23 -15.11 -2.10 12.20
C TRP A 23 -15.92 -2.30 10.90
N PHE A 24 -17.18 -2.73 10.99
CA PHE A 24 -18.06 -2.80 9.80
C PHE A 24 -18.41 -1.42 9.26
N ALA A 25 -18.70 -0.44 10.12
CA ALA A 25 -19.00 0.92 9.70
C ALA A 25 -17.81 1.57 8.95
N SER A 26 -16.59 1.30 9.41
CA SER A 26 -15.38 1.84 8.78
C SER A 26 -15.01 1.19 7.46
N GLY A 27 -15.44 -0.06 7.23
CA GLY A 27 -15.27 -0.75 5.95
C GLY A 27 -15.90 0.00 4.78
N PHE A 28 -17.01 0.73 4.99
CA PHE A 28 -17.63 1.57 3.96
C PHE A 28 -16.70 2.68 3.46
N ALA A 29 -15.94 3.31 4.36
CA ALA A 29 -15.03 4.41 4.01
C ALA A 29 -13.75 3.88 3.33
N ILE A 30 -13.13 2.82 3.88
CA ILE A 30 -11.87 2.26 3.33
C ILE A 30 -12.05 1.74 1.91
N MET A 31 -13.25 1.23 1.59
CA MET A 31 -13.58 0.77 0.24
C MET A 31 -13.31 1.81 -0.85
N TYR A 32 -13.43 3.11 -0.51
CA TYR A 32 -13.22 4.22 -1.45
C TYR A 32 -11.93 4.99 -1.22
N THR A 33 -11.39 5.01 0.00
CA THR A 33 -10.21 5.83 0.32
C THR A 33 -8.90 5.08 0.09
N GLY A 34 -8.91 3.74 0.18
CA GLY A 34 -7.71 2.93 0.06
C GLY A 34 -6.77 2.98 1.28
N GLY A 35 -7.11 3.73 2.34
CA GLY A 35 -6.37 3.73 3.59
C GLY A 35 -6.13 5.11 4.19
N MET A 36 -4.95 5.29 4.79
CA MET A 36 -4.47 6.58 5.30
C MET A 36 -4.10 7.50 4.12
N PRO A 37 -4.24 8.82 4.27
CA PRO A 37 -3.77 9.77 3.27
C PRO A 37 -2.26 9.62 3.06
N ALA A 38 -1.84 9.66 1.80
CA ALA A 38 -0.43 9.60 1.40
C ALA A 38 -0.26 10.38 0.11
N LEU A 39 0.92 10.98 -0.09
CA LEU A 39 1.27 11.56 -1.38
C LEU A 39 1.60 10.42 -2.34
N THR A 40 0.85 10.34 -3.43
CA THR A 40 1.01 9.31 -4.44
C THR A 40 2.20 9.63 -5.36
N GLU A 41 2.77 8.63 -6.02
CA GLU A 41 3.90 8.86 -6.93
C GLU A 41 3.51 9.75 -8.11
N SER A 42 2.28 9.61 -8.62
CA SER A 42 1.73 10.49 -9.66
C SER A 42 1.59 11.94 -9.20
N GLU A 43 1.09 12.18 -7.99
CA GLU A 43 1.01 13.53 -7.42
C GLU A 43 2.41 14.10 -7.23
N ARG A 44 3.34 13.32 -6.67
CA ARG A 44 4.73 13.74 -6.48
C ARG A 44 5.38 14.16 -7.80
N LEU A 45 5.24 13.35 -8.85
CA LEU A 45 5.79 13.64 -10.17
C LEU A 45 5.09 14.83 -10.86
N ALA A 46 3.78 14.98 -10.68
CA ALA A 46 3.03 16.11 -11.24
C ALA A 46 3.48 17.45 -10.62
N HIS A 47 3.79 17.47 -9.33
CA HIS A 47 4.30 18.65 -8.61
C HIS A 47 5.81 18.85 -8.70
N LEU A 48 6.54 17.90 -9.29
CA LEU A 48 7.99 18.02 -9.47
C LEU A 48 8.29 19.03 -10.59
N PRO A 49 9.21 20.00 -10.38
CA PRO A 49 9.66 20.87 -11.45
C PRO A 49 10.29 20.07 -12.59
N ASP A 50 10.24 20.64 -13.79
CA ASP A 50 10.90 20.03 -14.94
C ASP A 50 12.42 20.00 -14.72
N LEU A 51 13.05 18.93 -15.22
CA LEU A 51 14.49 18.71 -15.11
C LEU A 51 15.20 19.29 -16.33
N ASP A 52 15.93 20.38 -16.11
CA ASP A 52 16.82 20.95 -17.11
C ASP A 52 18.15 20.17 -17.16
N LEU A 53 18.27 19.30 -18.16
CA LEU A 53 19.48 18.50 -18.37
C LEU A 53 20.71 19.35 -18.69
N SER A 54 20.56 20.55 -19.25
CA SER A 54 21.69 21.39 -19.65
C SER A 54 22.46 21.98 -18.47
N GLN A 55 21.83 22.02 -17.29
CA GLN A 55 22.43 22.47 -16.05
C GLN A 55 23.25 21.37 -15.36
N VAL A 56 23.23 20.13 -15.85
CA VAL A 56 23.98 19.03 -15.22
C VAL A 56 25.45 19.09 -15.65
N GLN A 57 26.32 19.42 -14.70
CA GLN A 57 27.76 19.63 -14.91
C GLN A 57 28.63 18.53 -14.30
N ILE A 58 28.16 17.86 -13.24
CA ILE A 58 28.89 16.75 -12.61
C ILE A 58 28.25 15.40 -12.93
N THR A 59 29.09 14.37 -13.00
CA THR A 59 28.65 13.00 -13.27
C THR A 59 28.01 12.36 -12.04
N SER A 60 27.20 11.31 -12.24
CA SER A 60 26.63 10.51 -11.14
C SER A 60 27.72 9.88 -10.25
N GLN A 61 28.86 9.48 -10.82
CA GLN A 61 30.01 8.97 -10.08
C GLN A 61 30.64 10.04 -9.18
N GLN A 62 30.90 11.24 -9.70
CA GLN A 62 31.43 12.35 -8.89
C GLN A 62 30.47 12.73 -7.76
N ALA A 63 29.17 12.77 -8.06
CA ALA A 63 28.15 13.00 -7.05
C ALA A 63 28.15 11.92 -5.96
N ALA A 64 28.36 10.65 -6.34
CA ALA A 64 28.43 9.53 -5.39
C ALA A 64 29.63 9.64 -4.45
N GLU A 65 30.79 10.06 -4.97
CA GLU A 65 32.00 10.33 -4.18
C GLU A 65 31.78 11.48 -3.19
N LEU A 66 31.18 12.59 -3.63
CA LEU A 66 30.83 13.72 -2.76
C LEU A 66 29.81 13.33 -1.68
N ALA A 67 28.82 12.50 -2.03
CA ALA A 67 27.82 12.00 -1.09
C ALA A 67 28.39 10.97 -0.09
N GLY A 68 29.52 10.33 -0.42
CA GLY A 68 30.04 9.17 0.28
C GLY A 68 29.10 7.97 0.19
N SER A 69 28.44 7.78 -0.95
CA SER A 69 27.41 6.77 -1.17
C SER A 69 27.78 5.82 -2.31
N SER A 70 27.51 4.53 -2.14
CA SER A 70 27.57 3.52 -3.22
C SER A 70 26.19 3.20 -3.81
N ALA A 71 25.14 3.89 -3.36
CA ALA A 71 23.81 3.70 -3.88
C ALA A 71 23.67 4.35 -5.27
N VAL A 72 22.74 3.82 -6.06
CA VAL A 72 22.41 4.41 -7.37
C VAL A 72 21.52 5.62 -7.14
N PRO A 73 21.89 6.82 -7.64
CA PRO A 73 21.09 8.02 -7.43
C PRO A 73 19.88 8.06 -8.38
N ARG A 74 18.92 8.88 -8.01
CA ARG A 74 17.91 9.44 -8.91
C ARG A 74 18.30 10.87 -9.23
N LEU A 75 18.26 11.27 -10.50
CA LEU A 75 18.47 12.67 -10.91
C LEU A 75 17.11 13.34 -11.14
N HIS A 76 16.86 14.44 -10.46
CA HIS A 76 15.61 15.20 -10.58
C HIS A 76 15.78 16.62 -10.05
N SER A 77 14.76 17.48 -10.24
CA SER A 77 14.82 18.87 -9.82
C SER A 77 14.51 19.04 -8.32
N ILE A 78 15.40 19.72 -7.61
CA ILE A 78 15.23 20.14 -6.22
C ILE A 78 15.52 21.64 -6.15
N MET A 79 14.57 22.44 -5.64
CA MET A 79 14.70 23.91 -5.60
C MET A 79 15.07 24.51 -6.98
N ASP A 80 14.41 24.03 -8.04
CA ASP A 80 14.64 24.37 -9.46
C ASP A 80 16.05 24.09 -10.00
N ARG A 81 16.84 23.27 -9.29
CA ARG A 81 18.19 22.88 -9.69
C ARG A 81 18.26 21.37 -9.88
N PRO A 82 19.00 20.86 -10.87
CA PRO A 82 19.17 19.42 -11.01
C PRO A 82 19.97 18.87 -9.82
N ALA A 83 19.55 17.75 -9.25
CA ALA A 83 20.20 17.15 -8.10
C ALA A 83 20.14 15.62 -8.15
N TYR A 84 21.25 14.99 -7.73
CA TYR A 84 21.35 13.55 -7.50
C TYR A 84 20.89 13.24 -6.07
N GLU A 85 19.77 12.54 -5.94
CA GLU A 85 19.28 12.00 -4.67
C GLU A 85 19.74 10.55 -4.51
N PHE A 86 20.62 10.32 -3.53
CA PHE A 86 21.06 9.00 -3.13
C PHE A 86 20.14 8.44 -2.04
N PRO A 87 19.50 7.27 -2.27
CA PRO A 87 18.58 6.71 -1.30
C PRO A 87 19.30 6.26 -0.03
N GLY A 88 18.60 6.34 1.10
CA GLY A 88 19.11 5.91 2.40
C GLY A 88 18.11 6.24 3.51
N ARG A 89 18.45 5.91 4.76
CA ARG A 89 17.62 6.30 5.92
C ARG A 89 17.47 7.83 6.02
N ARG A 90 18.50 8.56 5.61
CA ARG A 90 18.46 10.00 5.33
C ARG A 90 19.05 10.15 3.93
N PRO A 91 18.27 10.57 2.93
CA PRO A 91 18.79 10.71 1.58
C PRO A 91 19.94 11.73 1.58
N ARG A 92 20.93 11.50 0.72
CA ARG A 92 22.02 12.44 0.47
C ARG A 92 21.79 13.06 -0.89
N ILE A 93 21.69 14.38 -0.93
CA ILE A 93 21.39 15.11 -2.15
C ILE A 93 22.60 15.95 -2.52
N VAL A 94 23.04 15.79 -3.76
CA VAL A 94 24.16 16.56 -4.34
C VAL A 94 23.65 17.27 -5.58
N PHE A 95 23.74 18.60 -5.59
CA PHE A 95 23.33 19.38 -6.75
C PHE A 95 24.25 19.07 -7.95
N ALA A 96 23.63 18.76 -9.08
CA ALA A 96 24.31 18.29 -10.27
C ALA A 96 24.97 19.41 -11.09
N ASP A 97 24.66 20.67 -10.78
CA ASP A 97 25.21 21.87 -11.42
C ASP A 97 26.59 22.28 -10.85
N ASN A 98 26.85 22.04 -9.56
CA ASN A 98 28.07 22.48 -8.90
C ASN A 98 28.64 21.52 -7.84
N GLY A 99 27.98 20.41 -7.55
CA GLY A 99 28.42 19.44 -6.54
C GLY A 99 28.18 19.84 -5.09
N ALA A 100 27.46 20.93 -4.81
CA ALA A 100 27.10 21.30 -3.44
C ALA A 100 26.16 20.24 -2.83
N ILE A 101 26.40 19.89 -1.57
CA ILE A 101 25.53 18.98 -0.80
C ILE A 101 24.37 19.79 -0.22
N LEU A 102 23.15 19.27 -0.35
CA LEU A 102 21.99 19.89 0.28
C LEU A 102 22.11 19.84 1.81
N GLU A 103 21.98 21.01 2.44
CA GLU A 103 21.79 21.11 3.88
C GLU A 103 20.37 21.61 4.17
N SER A 104 19.77 21.14 5.25
CA SER A 104 18.41 21.56 5.64
C SER A 104 18.27 23.07 5.90
N THR A 105 19.39 23.74 6.20
CA THR A 105 19.48 25.20 6.37
C THR A 105 19.27 25.98 5.07
N MET A 106 19.52 25.34 3.92
CA MET A 106 19.28 25.92 2.59
C MET A 106 17.78 25.90 2.22
N VAL A 107 16.98 25.09 2.92
CA VAL A 107 15.60 24.79 2.53
C VAL A 107 14.63 25.79 3.16
N ASN A 108 13.97 26.58 2.31
CA ASN A 108 12.79 27.33 2.73
C ASN A 108 11.54 26.46 2.60
N SER A 109 11.18 25.76 3.68
CA SER A 109 10.04 24.84 3.67
C SER A 109 8.70 25.53 3.41
N ARG A 110 8.53 26.82 3.78
CA ARG A 110 7.29 27.56 3.49
C ARG A 110 7.13 27.77 1.99
N GLU A 111 8.22 28.13 1.32
CA GLU A 111 8.23 28.34 -0.14
C GLU A 111 7.92 27.03 -0.89
N LEU A 112 8.50 25.90 -0.45
CA LEU A 112 8.19 24.59 -1.02
C LEU A 112 6.70 24.23 -0.86
N ALA A 113 6.14 24.46 0.33
CA ALA A 113 4.71 24.23 0.57
C ALA A 113 3.82 25.13 -0.30
N ALA A 114 4.19 26.40 -0.46
CA ALA A 114 3.47 27.37 -1.27
C ALA A 114 3.44 26.96 -2.75
N ARG A 115 4.60 26.62 -3.31
CA ARG A 115 4.75 26.16 -4.70
C ARG A 115 3.98 24.88 -4.95
N PHE A 116 4.08 23.90 -4.05
CA PHE A 116 3.35 22.65 -4.17
C PHE A 116 1.84 22.88 -4.31
N SER A 117 1.28 23.82 -3.55
CA SER A 117 -0.15 24.15 -3.63
C SER A 117 -0.53 25.22 -4.65
N GLY A 118 0.44 25.75 -5.42
CA GLY A 118 0.17 26.81 -6.40
C GLY A 118 -0.30 28.12 -5.75
N VAL A 119 0.09 28.39 -4.50
CA VAL A 119 -0.27 29.60 -3.75
C VAL A 119 0.98 30.42 -3.41
N THR A 120 0.79 31.68 -3.01
CA THR A 120 1.88 32.53 -2.52
C THR A 120 2.25 32.18 -1.08
N ALA A 121 3.54 32.26 -0.73
CA ALA A 121 4.06 31.94 0.59
C ALA A 121 3.37 32.66 1.76
N ASP A 122 2.83 33.87 1.54
CA ASP A 122 2.12 34.68 2.55
C ASP A 122 0.79 34.05 3.00
N THR A 123 0.20 33.18 2.17
CA THR A 123 -1.03 32.45 2.48
C THR A 123 -0.77 31.14 3.23
N VAL A 124 0.50 30.73 3.34
CA VAL A 124 0.93 29.49 3.99
C VAL A 124 1.30 29.78 5.44
N THR A 125 0.47 29.29 6.36
CA THR A 125 0.71 29.47 7.80
C THR A 125 1.53 28.30 8.34
N ARG A 126 2.65 28.60 9.00
CA ARG A 126 3.44 27.58 9.68
C ARG A 126 2.71 27.11 10.94
N VAL A 127 2.44 25.81 11.01
CA VAL A 127 1.81 25.17 12.19
C VAL A 127 2.87 24.79 13.21
N GLY A 128 4.01 24.25 12.77
CA GLY A 128 5.11 23.90 13.66
C GLY A 128 6.00 22.80 13.10
N ARG A 129 6.96 22.35 13.92
CA ARG A 129 7.88 21.27 13.60
C ARG A 129 7.42 19.96 14.24
N ILE A 130 7.47 18.89 13.46
CA ILE A 130 7.06 17.54 13.84
C ILE A 130 8.34 16.73 14.09
N GLU A 131 8.69 16.59 15.37
CA GLU A 131 9.86 15.83 15.83
C GLU A 131 9.56 14.34 16.03
N GLU A 132 8.30 14.03 16.35
CA GLU A 132 7.78 12.66 16.45
C GLU A 132 6.57 12.50 15.54
N VAL A 133 6.35 11.28 15.04
CA VAL A 133 5.19 10.98 14.21
C VAL A 133 3.88 11.42 14.89
N ASP A 134 3.06 12.13 14.13
CA ASP A 134 1.68 12.46 14.46
C ASP A 134 0.70 11.47 13.81
N GLN A 135 -0.60 11.76 13.86
CA GLN A 135 -1.64 10.89 13.30
C GLN A 135 -1.50 10.64 11.79
N TRP A 136 -0.87 11.56 11.05
CA TRP A 136 -0.79 11.52 9.59
C TRP A 136 0.58 11.05 9.10
N THR A 137 1.62 11.19 9.93
CA THR A 137 3.02 10.89 9.58
C THR A 137 3.51 9.54 10.14
N ILE A 138 2.61 8.65 10.58
CA ILE A 138 2.93 7.31 11.13
C ILE A 138 3.83 6.50 10.17
N GLY A 139 3.61 6.62 8.86
CA GLY A 139 4.40 5.97 7.80
C GLY A 139 5.69 6.71 7.41
N LEU A 140 5.91 7.91 7.92
CA LEU A 140 6.98 8.83 7.51
C LEU A 140 8.06 9.01 8.58
N ARG A 141 8.24 8.02 9.46
CA ARG A 141 9.21 8.08 10.57
C ARG A 141 10.65 8.35 10.09
N ASN A 142 11.01 7.90 8.89
CA ASN A 142 12.34 8.09 8.31
C ASN A 142 12.54 9.52 7.75
N GLU A 143 11.47 10.26 7.51
CA GLU A 143 11.51 11.64 7.01
C GLU A 143 11.61 12.69 8.13
N LEU A 144 11.47 12.28 9.40
CA LEU A 144 11.51 13.21 10.52
C LEU A 144 12.91 13.84 10.71
N PRO A 145 12.98 15.12 11.12
CA PRO A 145 11.85 16.00 11.46
C PRO A 145 11.19 16.66 10.26
N LEU A 146 9.89 16.96 10.36
CA LEU A 146 9.09 17.59 9.30
C LEU A 146 8.64 19.00 9.70
N GLU A 147 8.48 19.89 8.73
CA GLU A 147 7.84 21.19 8.89
C GLU A 147 6.39 21.11 8.41
N LYS A 148 5.44 21.46 9.29
CA LYS A 148 4.01 21.41 9.00
C LYS A 148 3.47 22.80 8.70
N PHE A 149 2.69 22.88 7.62
CA PHE A 149 2.02 24.08 7.18
C PHE A 149 0.52 23.84 6.98
N SER A 150 -0.27 24.90 7.13
CA SER A 150 -1.70 24.93 6.83
C SER A 150 -1.98 26.01 5.80
N ILE A 151 -2.85 25.70 4.84
CA ILE A 151 -3.30 26.63 3.81
C ILE A 151 -4.76 26.96 4.09
N SER A 152 -5.09 28.25 4.02
CA SER A 152 -6.46 28.75 4.23
C SER A 152 -7.27 28.65 2.93
N ASP A 153 -7.34 27.47 2.34
CA ASP A 153 -8.16 27.14 1.17
C ASP A 153 -9.50 26.51 1.57
N GLU A 154 -10.36 26.24 0.59
CA GLU A 154 -11.67 25.61 0.83
C GLU A 154 -11.56 24.17 1.37
N TRP A 155 -10.43 23.51 1.15
CA TRP A 155 -10.17 22.13 1.55
C TRP A 155 -9.49 22.01 2.93
N ALA A 156 -9.08 23.13 3.53
CA ALA A 156 -8.24 23.20 4.72
C ALA A 156 -7.00 22.29 4.58
N THR A 157 -6.20 22.53 3.55
CA THR A 157 -5.03 21.72 3.22
C THR A 157 -3.93 21.83 4.27
N GLU A 158 -3.37 20.69 4.67
CA GLU A 158 -2.21 20.58 5.54
C GLU A 158 -1.06 19.91 4.78
N ILE A 159 0.12 20.52 4.79
CA ILE A 159 1.31 20.07 4.07
C ILE A 159 2.44 19.79 5.05
N TYR A 160 3.16 18.70 4.78
CA TYR A 160 4.35 18.30 5.50
C TYR A 160 5.54 18.33 4.55
N VAL A 161 6.53 19.14 4.89
CA VAL A 161 7.77 19.29 4.14
C VAL A 161 8.89 18.63 4.92
N SER A 162 9.70 17.82 4.25
CA SER A 162 10.96 17.29 4.77
C SER A 162 12.09 18.25 4.40
N PRO A 163 12.69 18.96 5.37
CA PRO A 163 13.86 19.81 5.09
C PRO A 163 15.09 18.99 4.70
N GLY A 164 15.14 17.70 5.06
CA GLY A 164 16.26 16.82 4.73
C GLY A 164 16.29 16.40 3.26
N SER A 165 15.12 16.28 2.62
CA SER A 165 15.01 15.96 1.19
C SER A 165 14.56 17.14 0.33
N ALA A 166 14.29 18.30 0.95
CA ALA A 166 13.71 19.48 0.29
C ALA A 166 12.43 19.17 -0.51
N GLN A 167 11.60 18.27 0.01
CA GLN A 167 10.39 17.78 -0.66
C GLN A 167 9.16 17.86 0.23
N VAL A 168 8.00 18.04 -0.41
CA VAL A 168 6.71 17.74 0.21
C VAL A 168 6.55 16.23 0.27
N VAL A 169 6.34 15.69 1.46
CA VAL A 169 6.22 14.24 1.68
C VAL A 169 4.78 13.82 1.97
N LEU A 170 3.91 14.76 2.32
CA LEU A 170 2.49 14.54 2.55
C LEU A 170 1.70 15.82 2.38
N ALA A 171 0.58 15.74 1.68
CA ALA A 171 -0.47 16.75 1.67
C ALA A 171 -1.81 16.08 2.02
N THR A 172 -2.62 16.73 2.85
CA THR A 172 -3.94 16.20 3.23
C THR A 172 -4.98 17.30 3.23
N THR A 173 -6.19 16.98 2.79
CA THR A 173 -7.37 17.85 2.94
C THR A 173 -8.21 17.46 4.16
N ARG A 174 -9.16 18.31 4.56
CA ARG A 174 -10.15 17.99 5.59
C ARG A 174 -10.94 16.74 5.25
N GLN A 175 -11.25 16.53 3.97
CA GLN A 175 -12.00 15.35 3.52
C GLN A 175 -11.16 14.08 3.70
N ASP A 176 -9.88 14.11 3.32
CA ASP A 176 -8.97 12.97 3.51
C ASP A 176 -8.87 12.59 4.99
N ARG A 177 -8.70 13.60 5.85
CA ARG A 177 -8.61 13.42 7.31
C ARG A 177 -9.92 12.87 7.89
N LEU A 178 -11.07 13.39 7.48
CA LEU A 178 -12.39 12.91 7.92
C LEU A 178 -12.62 11.45 7.50
N LEU A 179 -12.36 11.13 6.25
CA LEU A 179 -12.55 9.78 5.72
C LEU A 179 -11.59 8.77 6.36
N ALA A 180 -10.37 9.17 6.70
CA ALA A 180 -9.45 8.34 7.47
C ALA A 180 -9.96 8.06 8.89
N TRP A 181 -10.54 9.07 9.57
CA TRP A 181 -11.18 8.91 10.89
C TRP A 181 -12.42 8.03 10.87
N LEU A 182 -13.18 8.04 9.78
CA LEU A 182 -14.32 7.16 9.59
C LEU A 182 -13.91 5.77 9.11
N GLY A 183 -12.76 5.64 8.44
CA GLY A 183 -12.29 4.43 7.78
C GLY A 183 -11.04 3.82 8.42
N ALA A 184 -9.88 4.10 7.83
CA ALA A 184 -8.60 3.45 8.14
C ALA A 184 -8.27 3.42 9.64
N ILE A 185 -8.51 4.52 10.36
CA ILE A 185 -8.13 4.66 11.77
C ILE A 185 -8.89 3.67 12.66
N PRO A 186 -10.24 3.65 12.69
CA PRO A 186 -10.97 2.67 13.51
C PRO A 186 -10.87 1.23 12.99
N HIS A 187 -10.70 1.01 11.68
CA HIS A 187 -10.66 -0.33 11.12
C HIS A 187 -9.35 -1.07 11.46
N TRP A 188 -8.21 -0.36 11.36
CA TRP A 188 -6.88 -0.91 11.63
C TRP A 188 -6.31 -0.53 13.00
N LEU A 189 -7.07 0.23 13.80
CA LEU A 189 -6.64 0.79 15.09
C LEU A 189 -5.38 1.67 14.96
N TYR A 190 -5.32 2.50 13.92
CA TYR A 190 -4.18 3.37 13.63
C TYR A 190 -4.10 4.63 14.50
N PHE A 191 -4.58 4.56 15.74
CA PHE A 191 -4.41 5.65 16.71
C PHE A 191 -2.92 5.87 16.98
N VAL A 192 -2.46 7.12 16.88
CA VAL A 192 -1.03 7.46 16.95
C VAL A 192 -0.32 6.90 18.20
N ASP A 193 -0.93 7.04 19.39
CA ASP A 193 -0.32 6.57 20.64
C ASP A 193 -0.13 5.05 20.69
N LEU A 194 -1.02 4.32 20.03
CA LEU A 194 -0.93 2.88 19.87
C LEU A 194 0.09 2.52 18.78
N ARG A 195 0.05 3.18 17.62
CA ARG A 195 0.94 2.89 16.48
C ARG A 195 2.39 3.28 16.70
N LYS A 196 2.67 4.24 17.60
CA LYS A 196 4.03 4.51 18.10
C LYS A 196 4.64 3.25 18.76
N ARG A 197 3.81 2.35 19.30
CA ARG A 197 4.20 1.10 19.97
C ARG A 197 3.80 -0.10 19.10
N GLY A 198 4.57 -0.35 18.04
CA GLY A 198 4.24 -1.36 17.01
C GLY A 198 3.85 -2.75 17.55
N ALA A 199 4.56 -3.25 18.56
CA ALA A 199 4.25 -4.55 19.18
C ALA A 199 2.91 -4.54 19.94
N LEU A 200 2.61 -3.45 20.67
CA LEU A 200 1.34 -3.29 21.38
C LEU A 200 0.17 -3.17 20.40
N TRP A 201 0.35 -2.39 19.33
CA TRP A 201 -0.62 -2.28 18.25
C TRP A 201 -0.93 -3.64 17.62
N SER A 202 0.10 -4.34 17.12
CA SER A 202 -0.05 -5.64 16.46
C SER A 202 -0.70 -6.66 17.40
N GLY A 203 -0.23 -6.75 18.65
CA GLY A 203 -0.83 -7.62 19.66
C GLY A 203 -2.30 -7.31 19.93
N SER A 204 -2.69 -6.03 20.00
CA SER A 204 -4.08 -5.62 20.22
C SER A 204 -5.00 -6.06 19.07
N VAL A 205 -4.56 -5.87 17.82
CA VAL A 205 -5.32 -6.30 16.64
C VAL A 205 -5.46 -7.82 16.64
N ILE A 206 -4.36 -8.56 16.85
CA ILE A 206 -4.36 -10.03 16.89
C ILE A 206 -5.32 -10.55 17.97
N TRP A 207 -5.27 -10.02 19.19
CA TRP A 207 -6.16 -10.45 20.27
C TRP A 207 -7.64 -10.14 19.99
N LEU A 208 -7.95 -8.93 19.51
CA LEU A 208 -9.31 -8.55 19.16
C LEU A 208 -9.88 -9.40 18.02
N ALA A 209 -9.09 -9.64 16.97
CA ALA A 209 -9.51 -10.46 15.84
C ALA A 209 -9.62 -11.95 16.21
N SER A 210 -8.74 -12.46 17.09
CA SER A 210 -8.83 -13.84 17.62
C SER A 210 -10.09 -14.04 18.45
N LEU A 211 -10.37 -13.14 19.40
CA LEU A 211 -11.57 -13.18 20.22
C LEU A 211 -12.83 -12.96 19.37
N GLY A 212 -12.77 -12.11 18.35
CA GLY A 212 -13.86 -11.90 17.38
C GLY A 212 -14.14 -13.14 16.52
N SER A 213 -13.09 -13.82 16.05
CA SER A 213 -13.20 -15.11 15.35
C SER A 213 -13.83 -16.16 16.25
N PHE A 214 -13.39 -16.24 17.50
CA PHE A 214 -13.98 -17.15 18.47
C PHE A 214 -15.47 -16.83 18.77
N LEU A 215 -15.80 -15.54 18.95
CA LEU A 215 -17.17 -15.06 19.16
C LEU A 215 -18.11 -15.49 18.01
N THR A 216 -17.67 -15.31 16.78
CA THR A 216 -18.44 -15.64 15.58
C THR A 216 -18.60 -17.14 15.40
N VAL A 217 -17.56 -17.94 15.66
CA VAL A 217 -17.66 -19.42 15.71
C VAL A 217 -18.70 -19.86 16.74
N LEU A 218 -18.67 -19.31 17.97
CA LEU A 218 -19.68 -19.63 18.98
C LEU A 218 -21.10 -19.28 18.50
N GLY A 219 -21.26 -18.12 17.84
CA GLY A 219 -22.53 -17.71 17.26
C GLY A 219 -23.04 -18.70 16.20
N LEU A 220 -22.17 -19.14 15.29
CA LEU A 220 -22.50 -20.12 14.26
C LEU A 220 -22.88 -21.48 14.85
N VAL A 221 -22.13 -21.97 15.85
CA VAL A 221 -22.48 -23.20 16.57
C VAL A 221 -23.83 -23.05 17.30
N MET A 222 -24.13 -21.85 17.81
CA MET A 222 -25.43 -21.55 18.43
C MET A 222 -26.60 -21.61 17.46
N LEU A 223 -26.41 -21.29 16.17
CA LEU A 223 -27.47 -21.43 15.17
C LEU A 223 -27.96 -22.88 15.12
N PHE A 224 -27.06 -23.85 15.05
CA PHE A 224 -27.46 -25.26 14.94
C PHE A 224 -27.97 -25.84 16.25
N THR A 225 -27.34 -25.49 17.38
CA THR A 225 -27.70 -26.04 18.69
C THR A 225 -28.99 -25.46 19.27
N GLN A 226 -29.38 -24.24 18.88
CA GLN A 226 -30.62 -23.60 19.35
C GLN A 226 -31.81 -23.83 18.42
N MET A 227 -31.59 -24.35 17.20
CA MET A 227 -32.67 -24.65 16.27
C MET A 227 -33.57 -25.77 16.82
N ARG A 228 -34.88 -25.53 16.87
CA ARG A 228 -35.86 -26.54 17.26
C ARG A 228 -36.04 -27.55 16.14
N ARG A 229 -35.99 -28.83 16.50
CA ARG A 229 -36.38 -29.93 15.59
C ARG A 229 -37.91 -29.95 15.50
N VAL A 230 -38.45 -29.60 14.33
CA VAL A 230 -39.88 -29.59 14.05
C VAL A 230 -40.19 -30.48 12.83
N LYS A 231 -41.30 -31.23 12.88
CA LYS A 231 -41.79 -32.08 11.78
C LYS A 231 -43.27 -31.74 11.49
N PRO A 232 -43.66 -31.40 10.25
CA PRO A 232 -42.79 -31.10 9.09
C PRO A 232 -41.90 -29.87 9.34
N PHE A 233 -40.77 -29.79 8.63
CA PHE A 233 -39.85 -28.68 8.81
C PHE A 233 -40.50 -27.36 8.38
N SER A 234 -40.43 -26.35 9.26
CA SER A 234 -40.86 -24.99 8.93
C SER A 234 -39.85 -24.01 9.54
N PRO A 235 -39.18 -23.15 8.74
CA PRO A 235 -38.21 -22.18 9.24
C PRO A 235 -38.79 -21.26 10.33
N SER A 236 -40.07 -20.89 10.18
CA SER A 236 -40.77 -20.03 11.16
C SER A 236 -40.89 -20.68 12.54
N LYS A 237 -41.12 -22.01 12.59
CA LYS A 237 -41.30 -22.82 13.80
C LYS A 237 -39.98 -23.36 14.36
N ALA A 238 -38.98 -23.56 13.51
CA ALA A 238 -37.65 -24.05 13.89
C ALA A 238 -36.83 -22.99 14.65
N ILE A 239 -37.01 -21.70 14.34
CA ILE A 239 -36.32 -20.61 15.03
C ILE A 239 -37.08 -20.27 16.34
N PRO A 240 -36.50 -20.53 17.53
CA PRO A 240 -37.21 -20.40 18.82
C PRO A 240 -37.40 -18.95 19.29
N TYR A 241 -36.78 -17.98 18.61
CA TYR A 241 -36.66 -16.60 19.05
C TYR A 241 -37.71 -15.67 18.42
N ARG A 242 -38.03 -14.58 19.16
CA ARG A 242 -38.93 -13.49 18.74
C ARG A 242 -38.23 -12.12 18.90
N GLY A 243 -38.77 -11.08 18.26
CA GLY A 243 -38.26 -9.71 18.36
C GLY A 243 -36.82 -9.57 17.85
N LEU A 244 -36.01 -8.72 18.51
CA LEU A 244 -34.62 -8.46 18.11
C LEU A 244 -33.76 -9.72 18.07
N MET A 245 -33.98 -10.68 18.99
CA MET A 245 -33.21 -11.92 19.01
C MET A 245 -33.49 -12.79 17.78
N ARG A 246 -34.72 -12.74 17.24
CA ARG A 246 -35.04 -13.42 15.98
C ARG A 246 -34.27 -12.81 14.82
N TRP A 247 -34.23 -11.48 14.75
CA TRP A 247 -33.48 -10.78 13.71
C TRP A 247 -31.99 -11.02 13.82
N HIS A 248 -31.43 -10.99 15.03
CA HIS A 248 -30.02 -11.30 15.27
C HIS A 248 -29.68 -12.73 14.87
N TYR A 249 -30.56 -13.69 15.17
CA TYR A 249 -30.40 -15.08 14.73
C TYR A 249 -30.45 -15.21 13.20
N LEU A 250 -31.41 -14.55 12.53
CA LEU A 250 -31.56 -14.62 11.08
C LEU A 250 -30.40 -13.92 10.35
N SER A 251 -30.00 -12.73 10.81
CA SER A 251 -28.82 -12.05 10.28
C SER A 251 -27.55 -12.86 10.57
N GLY A 252 -27.46 -13.53 11.71
CA GLY A 252 -26.35 -14.43 12.05
C GLY A 252 -26.29 -15.65 11.14
N LEU A 253 -27.44 -16.19 10.73
CA LEU A 253 -27.52 -17.30 9.78
C LEU A 253 -27.00 -16.91 8.40
N ILE A 254 -27.32 -15.71 7.92
CA ILE A 254 -26.94 -15.23 6.58
C ILE A 254 -25.51 -14.66 6.58
N PHE A 255 -25.21 -13.77 7.52
CA PHE A 255 -23.98 -12.98 7.55
C PHE A 255 -22.94 -13.46 8.56
N GLY A 256 -23.26 -14.44 9.41
CA GLY A 256 -22.31 -14.95 10.41
C GLY A 256 -21.10 -15.64 9.78
N VAL A 257 -21.30 -16.38 8.68
CA VAL A 257 -20.20 -17.00 7.92
C VAL A 257 -19.32 -15.92 7.30
N ILE A 258 -19.92 -14.91 6.68
CA ILE A 258 -19.18 -13.77 6.11
C ILE A 258 -18.40 -13.02 7.18
N THR A 259 -19.03 -12.78 8.33
CA THR A 259 -18.38 -12.13 9.48
C THR A 259 -17.18 -12.93 9.96
N LEU A 260 -17.32 -14.26 10.10
CA LEU A 260 -16.22 -15.16 10.45
C LEU A 260 -15.11 -15.11 9.39
N THR A 261 -15.47 -15.24 8.12
CA THR A 261 -14.55 -15.19 6.99
C THR A 261 -13.74 -13.89 6.99
N TRP A 262 -14.37 -12.73 7.21
CA TRP A 262 -13.68 -11.45 7.22
C TRP A 262 -12.82 -11.23 8.46
N VAL A 263 -13.31 -11.51 9.67
CA VAL A 263 -12.50 -11.32 10.89
C VAL A 263 -11.33 -12.31 10.94
N PHE A 264 -11.53 -13.55 10.50
CA PHE A 264 -10.47 -14.56 10.47
C PHE A 264 -9.44 -14.28 9.38
N SER A 265 -9.87 -13.86 8.18
CA SER A 265 -8.93 -13.44 7.13
C SER A 265 -8.10 -12.23 7.53
N GLY A 266 -8.71 -11.24 8.20
CA GLY A 266 -7.99 -10.08 8.74
C GLY A 266 -7.04 -10.45 9.89
N LEU A 267 -7.37 -11.48 10.69
CA LEU A 267 -6.43 -12.05 11.65
C LEU A 267 -5.20 -12.66 10.95
N LEU A 268 -5.40 -13.42 9.88
CA LEU A 268 -4.31 -14.09 9.17
C LEU A 268 -3.36 -13.12 8.48
N SER A 269 -3.86 -11.97 7.99
CA SER A 269 -3.03 -10.91 7.40
C SER A 269 -2.14 -10.18 8.40
N MET A 270 -2.39 -10.34 9.70
CA MET A 270 -1.47 -9.88 10.75
C MET A 270 -0.30 -10.84 11.00
N GLU A 271 -0.23 -11.94 10.23
CA GLU A 271 0.80 -12.97 10.31
C GLU A 271 1.05 -13.47 11.75
N PRO A 272 0.00 -13.92 12.47
CA PRO A 272 0.19 -14.39 13.83
C PRO A 272 1.20 -15.54 13.85
N TYR A 273 2.21 -15.43 14.71
CA TYR A 273 3.31 -16.38 14.83
C TYR A 273 4.13 -16.57 13.55
N SER A 274 4.10 -15.60 12.62
CA SER A 274 4.92 -15.60 11.42
C SER A 274 4.71 -16.82 10.52
N TRP A 275 3.45 -17.29 10.42
CA TRP A 275 3.08 -18.54 9.75
C TRP A 275 3.44 -18.61 8.24
N ASN A 276 3.65 -17.46 7.59
CA ASN A 276 3.98 -17.32 6.17
C ASN A 276 5.38 -16.73 5.90
N THR A 277 6.20 -16.41 6.92
CA THR A 277 7.49 -15.71 6.75
C THR A 277 8.62 -16.58 6.18
N VAL A 278 8.29 -17.70 5.56
CA VAL A 278 9.26 -18.57 4.89
C VAL A 278 9.63 -17.94 3.56
N ARG A 279 10.87 -17.48 3.44
CA ARG A 279 11.40 -16.94 2.18
C ARG A 279 11.57 -18.09 1.20
N GLY A 280 11.05 -17.92 -0.02
CA GLY A 280 11.39 -18.79 -1.15
C GLY A 280 12.83 -18.55 -1.60
N LEU A 281 13.08 -18.73 -2.90
CA LEU A 281 14.35 -18.29 -3.48
C LEU A 281 14.59 -16.80 -3.18
N SER A 282 15.86 -16.40 -2.97
CA SER A 282 16.21 -15.00 -2.68
C SER A 282 15.82 -14.09 -3.84
N ASN A 283 15.53 -12.81 -3.58
CA ASN A 283 15.14 -11.87 -4.60
C ASN A 283 16.26 -11.68 -5.66
N PRO A 284 16.07 -12.07 -6.92
CA PRO A 284 17.09 -12.05 -7.98
C PRO A 284 17.28 -10.66 -8.61
N ARG A 285 16.96 -9.55 -7.92
CA ARG A 285 17.15 -8.18 -8.45
C ARG A 285 18.55 -8.00 -9.04
N ASP A 286 19.57 -8.44 -8.30
CA ASP A 286 20.96 -8.35 -8.76
C ASP A 286 21.23 -9.25 -9.97
N ALA A 287 20.56 -10.40 -10.08
CA ALA A 287 20.72 -11.34 -11.19
C ALA A 287 20.17 -10.79 -12.51
N LEU A 288 19.05 -10.07 -12.48
CA LEU A 288 18.51 -9.40 -13.67
C LEU A 288 19.24 -8.09 -14.00
N GLN A 289 19.77 -7.40 -12.99
CA GLN A 289 20.64 -6.24 -13.22
C GLN A 289 21.98 -6.65 -13.84
N GLY A 290 22.45 -7.87 -13.59
CA GLY A 290 23.79 -8.32 -14.01
C GLY A 290 24.89 -7.86 -13.04
N GLY A 291 24.54 -7.56 -11.79
CA GLY A 291 25.43 -7.02 -10.77
C GLY A 291 25.18 -5.55 -10.44
N GLN A 292 26.10 -4.94 -9.69
CA GLN A 292 25.98 -3.54 -9.30
C GLN A 292 25.99 -2.61 -10.52
N VAL A 293 25.21 -1.53 -10.42
CA VAL A 293 25.20 -0.47 -11.42
C VAL A 293 26.54 0.26 -11.36
N ASP A 294 27.30 0.22 -12.46
CA ASP A 294 28.54 0.96 -12.59
C ASP A 294 28.22 2.41 -12.99
N LEU A 295 28.42 3.35 -12.07
CA LEU A 295 28.14 4.76 -12.33
C LEU A 295 29.10 5.38 -13.36
N LEU A 296 30.30 4.80 -13.55
CA LEU A 296 31.26 5.25 -14.57
C LEU A 296 30.71 5.05 -15.99
N ALA A 297 29.86 4.06 -16.20
CA ALA A 297 29.19 3.80 -17.48
C ALA A 297 28.27 4.95 -17.93
N PHE A 298 27.93 5.87 -17.02
CA PHE A 298 27.09 7.04 -17.27
C PHE A 298 27.87 8.36 -17.30
N SER A 299 29.21 8.30 -17.32
CA SER A 299 30.08 9.49 -17.37
C SER A 299 29.81 10.39 -18.58
N GLY A 300 29.31 9.85 -19.69
CA GLY A 300 28.92 10.60 -20.88
C GLY A 300 27.70 11.51 -20.69
N PHE A 301 26.97 11.42 -19.57
CA PHE A 301 25.76 12.20 -19.32
C PHE A 301 26.00 13.72 -19.22
N THR A 302 27.19 14.14 -18.77
CA THR A 302 27.56 15.57 -18.68
C THR A 302 27.96 16.18 -20.02
N GLN A 303 28.08 15.37 -21.07
CA GLN A 303 28.39 15.88 -22.41
C GLN A 303 27.16 16.55 -23.02
N THR A 304 27.32 17.75 -23.56
CA THR A 304 26.23 18.52 -24.15
C THR A 304 25.49 17.77 -25.27
N ASP A 305 26.20 16.99 -26.12
CA ASP A 305 25.56 16.19 -27.17
C ASP A 305 24.63 15.11 -26.59
N THR A 306 25.04 14.45 -25.50
CA THR A 306 24.21 13.47 -24.79
C THR A 306 22.94 14.10 -24.25
N GLN A 307 23.06 15.22 -23.53
CA GLN A 307 21.92 15.94 -22.95
C GLN A 307 20.95 16.41 -24.04
N GLN A 308 21.47 16.98 -25.14
CA GLN A 308 20.67 17.39 -26.29
C GLN A 308 19.99 16.21 -27.01
N ARG A 309 20.63 15.04 -27.09
CA ARG A 309 20.00 13.82 -27.63
C ARG A 309 18.88 13.33 -26.75
N LEU A 310 19.09 13.26 -25.44
CA LEU A 310 18.05 12.85 -24.49
C LEU A 310 16.85 13.80 -24.54
N HIS A 311 17.09 15.12 -24.61
CA HIS A 311 16.02 16.10 -24.80
C HIS A 311 15.30 15.92 -26.14
N ARG A 312 16.02 15.63 -27.24
CA ARG A 312 15.39 15.35 -28.54
C ARG A 312 14.55 14.07 -28.53
N ILE A 313 14.99 13.03 -27.82
CA ILE A 313 14.24 11.78 -27.65
C ILE A 313 12.96 12.01 -26.83
N ALA A 314 13.02 12.83 -25.78
CA ALA A 314 11.86 13.22 -25.00
C ALA A 314 10.83 14.04 -25.82
N GLY A 315 11.31 14.76 -26.84
CA GLY A 315 10.45 15.55 -27.73
C GLY A 315 9.83 16.73 -27.00
N GLU A 316 8.50 16.83 -27.03
CA GLU A 316 7.72 17.85 -26.32
C GLU A 316 7.40 17.47 -24.87
N ALA A 317 7.72 16.24 -24.44
CA ALA A 317 7.44 15.80 -23.09
C ALA A 317 8.46 16.38 -22.10
N ASN A 318 7.99 16.91 -20.97
CA ASN A 318 8.86 17.42 -19.92
C ASN A 318 9.49 16.26 -19.16
N ILE A 319 10.82 16.24 -19.09
CA ILE A 319 11.57 15.27 -18.29
C ILE A 319 11.42 15.67 -16.82
N LYS A 320 10.91 14.76 -15.98
CA LYS A 320 10.76 14.96 -14.54
C LYS A 320 11.92 14.34 -13.77
N GLU A 321 12.35 13.15 -14.18
CA GLU A 321 13.44 12.41 -13.52
C GLU A 321 14.27 11.61 -14.53
N VAL A 322 15.53 11.35 -14.17
CA VAL A 322 16.39 10.36 -14.84
C VAL A 322 16.88 9.36 -13.81
N ASN A 323 16.60 8.08 -14.03
CA ASN A 323 17.14 6.99 -13.24
C ASN A 323 18.25 6.28 -14.01
N PHE A 324 19.28 5.83 -13.30
CA PHE A 324 20.40 5.08 -13.87
C PHE A 324 20.15 3.60 -13.64
N LYS A 325 19.99 2.82 -14.70
CA LYS A 325 19.65 1.40 -14.61
C LYS A 325 20.69 0.54 -15.28
N ARG A 326 20.94 -0.63 -14.69
CA ARG A 326 21.64 -1.74 -15.33
C ARG A 326 20.65 -2.88 -15.52
N VAL A 327 20.56 -3.41 -16.73
CA VAL A 327 19.61 -4.46 -17.10
C VAL A 327 20.30 -5.42 -18.05
N LEU A 328 20.37 -6.70 -17.69
CA LEU A 328 21.05 -7.74 -18.46
C LEU A 328 22.45 -7.30 -18.95
N ASP A 329 23.25 -6.72 -18.05
CA ASP A 329 24.59 -6.15 -18.31
C ASP A 329 24.64 -4.86 -19.17
N GLY A 330 23.53 -4.45 -19.77
CA GLY A 330 23.40 -3.15 -20.43
C GLY A 330 23.17 -2.02 -19.44
N HIS A 331 23.69 -0.83 -19.76
CA HIS A 331 23.48 0.39 -18.98
C HIS A 331 22.48 1.29 -19.69
N PHE A 332 21.50 1.81 -18.96
CA PHE A 332 20.38 2.57 -19.50
C PHE A 332 20.06 3.80 -18.65
N TYR A 333 19.74 4.91 -19.31
CA TYR A 333 19.00 6.01 -18.71
C TYR A 333 17.50 5.67 -18.78
N GLN A 334 16.80 5.70 -17.65
CA GLN A 334 15.34 5.67 -17.63
C GLN A 334 14.82 7.09 -17.43
N LEU A 335 14.30 7.69 -18.50
CA LEU A 335 13.60 8.97 -18.41
C LEU A 335 12.20 8.75 -17.84
N VAL A 336 11.81 9.55 -16.86
CA VAL A 336 10.44 9.70 -16.39
C VAL A 336 9.94 11.03 -16.92
N MET A 337 8.92 11.01 -17.78
CA MET A 337 8.47 12.17 -18.52
C MET A 337 6.99 12.40 -18.31
N SER A 338 6.54 13.65 -18.34
CA SER A 338 5.11 13.98 -18.30
C SER A 338 4.40 13.39 -19.52
N SER A 339 3.21 12.81 -19.33
CA SER A 339 2.42 12.20 -20.40
C SER A 339 0.94 12.47 -20.16
N GLN A 340 0.24 13.00 -21.17
CA GLN A 340 -1.20 13.22 -21.11
C GLN A 340 -1.99 11.94 -21.42
N ASP A 341 -1.38 11.00 -22.16
CA ASP A 341 -2.01 9.74 -22.55
C ASP A 341 -1.90 8.67 -21.45
N SER A 342 -0.93 8.84 -20.53
CA SER A 342 -0.78 7.97 -19.38
C SER A 342 -1.85 8.26 -18.32
N PRO A 343 -2.58 7.24 -17.83
CA PRO A 343 -3.52 7.38 -16.71
C PRO A 343 -2.88 7.94 -15.43
N TRP A 344 -1.54 7.91 -15.34
CA TRP A 344 -0.77 8.37 -14.18
C TRP A 344 -0.12 9.73 -14.39
N GLY A 345 -0.26 10.33 -15.58
CA GLY A 345 0.35 11.61 -15.94
C GLY A 345 1.82 11.51 -16.35
N PHE A 346 2.40 10.31 -16.46
CA PHE A 346 3.80 10.12 -16.82
C PHE A 346 4.07 8.81 -17.55
N ASP A 347 5.11 8.83 -18.39
CA ASP A 347 5.67 7.68 -19.10
C ASP A 347 7.11 7.42 -18.67
N ARG A 348 7.55 6.17 -18.88
CA ARG A 348 8.93 5.75 -18.61
C ARG A 348 9.56 5.22 -19.88
N LEU A 349 10.72 5.76 -20.24
CA LEU A 349 11.46 5.36 -21.44
C LEU A 349 12.89 4.97 -21.08
N LEU A 350 13.30 3.76 -21.48
CA LEU A 350 14.68 3.31 -21.37
C LEU A 350 15.48 3.71 -22.61
N ILE A 351 16.69 4.22 -22.41
CA ILE A 351 17.61 4.67 -23.46
C ILE A 351 18.99 4.09 -23.15
N GLY A 352 19.64 3.45 -24.12
CA GLY A 352 20.98 2.90 -23.93
C GLY A 352 21.99 3.99 -23.58
N ALA A 353 22.77 3.81 -22.51
CA ALA A 353 23.64 4.85 -21.96
C ALA A 353 24.76 5.28 -22.93
N THR A 354 25.23 4.33 -23.75
CA THR A 354 26.28 4.57 -24.77
C THR A 354 25.71 4.77 -26.16
N SER A 355 24.73 3.97 -26.58
CA SER A 355 24.14 4.07 -27.92
C SER A 355 23.25 5.29 -28.08
N LEU A 356 22.68 5.80 -26.97
CA LEU A 356 21.69 6.88 -26.94
C LEU A 356 20.49 6.58 -27.85
N LEU A 357 20.12 5.31 -27.96
CA LEU A 357 18.94 4.84 -28.68
C LEU A 357 17.86 4.38 -27.69
N PRO A 358 16.58 4.70 -27.94
CA PRO A 358 15.47 4.16 -27.16
C PRO A 358 15.42 2.63 -27.21
N GLN A 359 15.21 1.99 -26.06
CA GLN A 359 14.96 0.56 -25.96
C GLN A 359 13.47 0.29 -26.21
N SER A 360 13.09 0.17 -27.48
CA SER A 360 11.71 -0.13 -27.89
C SER A 360 11.40 -1.63 -27.93
N ALA A 361 12.42 -2.46 -28.16
CA ALA A 361 12.28 -3.91 -28.17
C ALA A 361 12.17 -4.47 -26.75
N LEU A 362 11.37 -5.53 -26.59
CA LEU A 362 11.32 -6.31 -25.36
C LEU A 362 12.67 -7.00 -25.12
N PHE A 363 13.07 -7.10 -23.85
CA PHE A 363 14.21 -7.91 -23.45
C PHE A 363 13.94 -9.40 -23.72
N SER A 364 14.98 -10.14 -24.07
CA SER A 364 14.91 -11.56 -24.42
C SER A 364 14.37 -12.39 -23.25
N GLU A 365 13.27 -13.11 -23.51
CA GLU A 365 12.69 -14.06 -22.54
C GLU A 365 13.70 -15.13 -22.15
N ALA A 366 14.48 -15.62 -23.12
CA ALA A 366 15.49 -16.65 -22.90
C ALA A 366 16.61 -16.15 -21.98
N ASP A 367 17.06 -14.91 -22.15
CA ASP A 367 18.13 -14.32 -21.34
C ASP A 367 17.66 -14.13 -19.89
N ILE A 368 16.44 -13.61 -19.71
CA ILE A 368 15.83 -13.43 -18.38
C ILE A 368 15.64 -14.80 -17.70
N ALA A 369 15.07 -15.78 -18.41
CA ALA A 369 14.87 -17.13 -17.89
C ALA A 369 16.20 -17.78 -17.50
N GLN A 370 17.25 -17.62 -18.31
CA GLN A 370 18.58 -18.13 -18.03
C GLN A 370 19.19 -17.48 -16.77
N ARG A 371 19.09 -16.15 -16.63
CA ARG A 371 19.59 -15.43 -15.43
C ARG A 371 18.88 -15.89 -14.16
N LEU A 372 17.55 -16.07 -14.24
CA LEU A 372 16.76 -16.59 -13.13
C LEU A 372 17.11 -18.05 -12.81
N GLN A 373 17.37 -18.88 -13.82
CA GLN A 373 17.81 -20.27 -13.63
C GLN A 373 19.19 -20.35 -12.96
N LEU A 374 20.14 -19.50 -13.36
CA LEU A 374 21.45 -19.43 -12.71
C LEU A 374 21.32 -19.02 -11.24
N HIS A 375 20.44 -18.05 -10.95
CA HIS A 375 20.14 -17.61 -9.59
C HIS A 375 19.44 -18.69 -8.74
N ALA A 376 18.59 -19.51 -9.35
CA ALA A 376 17.87 -20.58 -8.66
C ALA A 376 18.77 -21.76 -8.26
N GLY A 377 20.03 -21.80 -8.73
CA GLY A 377 21.01 -22.82 -8.37
C GLY A 377 20.60 -24.21 -8.88
N SER A 378 20.47 -25.17 -7.96
CA SER A 378 20.10 -26.56 -8.29
C SER A 378 18.61 -26.78 -8.57
N ASN A 379 17.77 -25.77 -8.33
CA ASN A 379 16.33 -25.87 -8.59
C ASN A 379 16.06 -25.72 -10.09
N THR A 380 15.14 -26.50 -10.62
CA THR A 380 14.84 -26.57 -12.06
C THR A 380 13.75 -25.57 -12.41
N LEU A 381 13.94 -24.84 -13.51
CA LEU A 381 12.89 -24.07 -14.16
C LEU A 381 11.84 -25.03 -14.73
N ILE A 382 10.62 -24.95 -14.21
CA ILE A 382 9.47 -25.75 -14.63
C ILE A 382 8.79 -25.14 -15.87
N SER A 383 8.64 -23.81 -15.87
CA SER A 383 7.90 -23.10 -16.91
C SER A 383 8.36 -21.66 -17.00
N ALA A 384 8.45 -21.15 -18.23
CA ALA A 384 8.61 -19.73 -18.54
C ALA A 384 7.52 -19.36 -19.55
N GLN A 385 6.68 -18.38 -19.21
CA GLN A 385 5.53 -17.99 -20.03
C GLN A 385 5.36 -16.47 -20.03
N VAL A 386 5.24 -15.88 -21.21
CA VAL A 386 4.84 -14.47 -21.34
C VAL A 386 3.35 -14.31 -21.06
N LEU A 387 3.06 -13.38 -20.16
CA LEU A 387 1.72 -12.93 -19.86
C LEU A 387 1.52 -11.55 -20.48
N SER A 388 0.66 -11.49 -21.49
CA SER A 388 0.15 -10.23 -22.07
C SER A 388 -1.05 -9.69 -21.31
N ASP A 389 -1.65 -10.51 -20.44
CA ASP A 389 -2.78 -10.18 -19.59
C ASP A 389 -2.51 -10.62 -18.15
N TYR A 390 -3.15 -9.93 -17.21
CA TYR A 390 -3.04 -10.26 -15.78
C TYR A 390 -3.63 -11.63 -15.43
N ASP A 391 -3.04 -12.27 -14.42
CA ASP A 391 -3.55 -13.51 -13.83
C ASP A 391 -4.05 -13.29 -12.38
N ASN A 392 -4.38 -14.37 -11.66
CA ASN A 392 -4.88 -14.29 -10.28
C ASN A 392 -3.84 -13.81 -9.25
N TYR A 393 -2.56 -13.79 -9.61
CA TYR A 393 -1.44 -13.53 -8.71
C TYR A 393 -0.63 -12.29 -9.13
N TYR A 394 -0.59 -11.97 -10.41
CA TYR A 394 -0.01 -10.77 -10.98
C TYR A 394 -1.08 -9.97 -11.71
N TYR A 395 -1.58 -8.95 -11.01
CA TYR A 395 -2.62 -8.05 -11.48
C TYR A 395 -2.43 -6.67 -10.87
N SER A 396 -2.89 -5.65 -11.58
CA SER A 396 -2.97 -4.30 -11.04
C SER A 396 -4.36 -4.02 -10.48
N ARG A 397 -4.42 -3.37 -9.32
CA ARG A 397 -5.63 -2.69 -8.86
C ARG A 397 -5.49 -1.21 -9.21
N THR A 398 -6.52 -0.62 -9.78
CA THR A 398 -6.62 0.85 -9.86
C THR A 398 -6.61 1.37 -8.42
N SER A 399 -5.47 1.92 -8.00
CA SER A 399 -5.24 2.47 -6.67
C SER A 399 -4.69 3.86 -6.84
N ARG A 400 -5.06 4.82 -6.00
CA ARG A 400 -4.41 6.13 -6.04
C ARG A 400 -2.89 6.02 -5.77
N VAL A 401 -2.48 5.02 -4.99
CA VAL A 401 -1.16 4.99 -4.34
C VAL A 401 -0.08 4.26 -5.14
N ALA A 402 -0.44 3.37 -6.07
CA ALA A 402 0.54 2.53 -6.78
C ALA A 402 0.25 2.48 -8.28
N PRO A 403 1.29 2.64 -9.14
CA PRO A 403 1.12 2.60 -10.59
C PRO A 403 0.66 1.22 -11.08
N THR A 404 0.13 1.20 -12.29
CA THR A 404 -0.31 -0.02 -12.95
C THR A 404 0.87 -1.00 -13.10
N ALA A 405 0.67 -2.25 -12.69
CA ALA A 405 1.68 -3.30 -12.83
C ALA A 405 1.99 -3.53 -14.33
N PRO A 406 3.25 -3.49 -14.77
CA PRO A 406 3.58 -3.49 -16.19
C PRO A 406 3.21 -4.80 -16.89
N LEU A 407 3.01 -4.72 -18.21
CA LEU A 407 2.81 -5.84 -19.14
C LEU A 407 3.53 -5.54 -20.49
N PRO A 408 3.99 -6.55 -21.23
CA PRO A 408 3.95 -7.97 -20.90
C PRO A 408 5.03 -8.36 -19.87
N VAL A 409 4.75 -9.40 -19.09
CA VAL A 409 5.71 -9.97 -18.12
C VAL A 409 6.04 -11.41 -18.43
N LEU A 410 7.27 -11.82 -18.16
CA LEU A 410 7.67 -13.22 -18.15
C LEU A 410 7.43 -13.81 -16.76
N ARG A 411 6.53 -14.78 -16.67
CA ARG A 411 6.34 -15.60 -15.47
C ARG A 411 7.24 -16.83 -15.53
N VAL A 412 8.18 -16.95 -14.61
CA VAL A 412 9.11 -18.07 -14.48
C VAL A 412 8.83 -18.84 -13.19
N GLN A 413 8.69 -20.17 -13.27
CA GLN A 413 8.33 -21.04 -12.15
C GLN A 413 9.45 -22.04 -11.85
N PHE A 414 9.72 -22.27 -10.57
CA PHE A 414 10.75 -23.19 -10.09
C PHE A 414 10.17 -24.33 -9.22
N ASP A 415 10.90 -25.45 -9.17
CA ASP A 415 10.58 -26.66 -8.38
C ASP A 415 11.05 -26.62 -6.93
N ASP A 416 11.54 -25.47 -6.46
CA ASP A 416 11.99 -25.29 -5.08
C ASP A 416 10.85 -25.63 -4.08
N PRO A 417 11.16 -25.96 -2.81
CA PRO A 417 10.14 -26.35 -1.83
C PRO A 417 9.00 -25.33 -1.64
N MET A 418 9.26 -24.05 -1.92
CA MET A 418 8.29 -22.97 -1.84
C MET A 418 7.55 -22.71 -3.17
N GLN A 419 7.87 -23.43 -4.25
CA GLN A 419 7.29 -23.29 -5.59
C GLN A 419 7.29 -21.82 -6.03
N THR A 420 8.48 -21.23 -6.06
CA THR A 420 8.71 -19.81 -6.31
C THR A 420 8.40 -19.45 -7.75
N TRP A 421 7.64 -18.38 -7.93
CA TRP A 421 7.32 -17.78 -9.21
C TRP A 421 7.90 -16.37 -9.25
N TYR A 422 8.60 -16.05 -10.32
CA TYR A 422 9.07 -14.71 -10.63
C TYR A 422 8.28 -14.12 -11.78
N TYR A 423 8.01 -12.82 -11.71
CA TYR A 423 7.43 -12.03 -12.77
C TYR A 423 8.43 -10.93 -13.12
N ALA A 424 8.95 -10.98 -14.33
CA ALA A 424 9.90 -10.00 -14.85
C ALA A 424 9.22 -9.17 -15.95
N ASP A 425 9.30 -7.85 -15.86
CA ASP A 425 8.84 -6.95 -16.92
C ASP A 425 9.76 -7.07 -18.13
N LEU A 426 9.18 -7.40 -19.29
CA LEU A 426 9.95 -7.54 -20.53
C LEU A 426 10.30 -6.19 -21.15
N ARG A 427 9.65 -5.09 -20.76
CA ARG A 427 10.01 -3.74 -21.24
C ARG A 427 11.15 -3.15 -20.43
N GLY A 428 11.05 -3.26 -19.10
CA GLY A 428 12.04 -2.74 -18.16
C GLY A 428 13.21 -3.69 -17.86
N GLY A 429 13.05 -4.99 -18.12
CA GLY A 429 13.99 -6.06 -17.77
C GLY A 429 14.19 -6.23 -16.26
N GLU A 430 13.20 -5.85 -15.46
CA GLU A 430 13.27 -5.84 -14.00
C GLU A 430 12.30 -6.84 -13.36
N LEU A 431 12.69 -7.38 -12.19
CA LEU A 431 11.79 -8.21 -11.40
C LEU A 431 10.73 -7.31 -10.75
N VAL A 432 9.48 -7.50 -11.16
CA VAL A 432 8.34 -6.68 -10.69
C VAL A 432 7.54 -7.36 -9.59
N TYR A 433 7.53 -8.70 -9.56
CA TYR A 433 6.84 -9.44 -8.50
C TYR A 433 7.45 -10.82 -8.27
N GLN A 434 7.39 -11.28 -7.02
CA GLN A 434 7.78 -12.62 -6.60
C GLN A 434 6.63 -13.23 -5.78
N SER A 435 6.27 -14.47 -6.10
CA SER A 435 5.24 -15.21 -5.37
C SER A 435 5.77 -16.57 -4.96
N HIS A 436 5.39 -17.03 -3.77
CA HIS A 436 5.65 -18.39 -3.30
C HIS A 436 4.36 -19.05 -2.79
N ARG A 437 4.40 -20.35 -2.47
CA ARG A 437 3.21 -21.14 -2.09
C ARG A 437 2.38 -20.53 -0.96
N TRP A 438 3.04 -20.00 0.08
CA TRP A 438 2.35 -19.42 1.24
C TRP A 438 1.80 -18.03 0.92
N GLY A 439 2.53 -17.21 0.14
CA GLY A 439 2.01 -15.95 -0.39
C GLY A 439 0.80 -16.16 -1.32
N ARG A 440 0.79 -17.24 -2.12
CA ARG A 440 -0.39 -17.61 -2.93
C ARG A 440 -1.58 -18.01 -2.06
N LEU A 441 -1.36 -18.73 -0.96
CA LEU A 441 -2.41 -19.06 -0.01
C LEU A 441 -2.94 -17.80 0.70
N GLU A 442 -2.05 -16.95 1.18
CA GLU A 442 -2.37 -15.67 1.80
C GLU A 442 -3.16 -14.76 0.85
N ARG A 443 -2.81 -14.70 -0.43
CA ARG A 443 -3.57 -13.98 -1.46
C ARG A 443 -5.04 -14.40 -1.47
N TRP A 444 -5.35 -15.68 -1.33
CA TRP A 444 -6.74 -16.14 -1.29
C TRP A 444 -7.38 -15.94 0.08
N LEU A 445 -6.66 -16.29 1.15
CA LEU A 445 -7.17 -16.17 2.52
C LEU A 445 -7.42 -14.72 2.92
N TYR A 446 -6.63 -13.76 2.46
CA TYR A 446 -6.81 -12.35 2.74
C TYR A 446 -7.48 -11.61 1.59
N ASN A 447 -6.79 -11.36 0.48
CA ASN A 447 -7.37 -10.54 -0.60
C ASN A 447 -8.65 -11.19 -1.19
N GLY A 448 -8.68 -12.51 -1.36
CA GLY A 448 -9.87 -13.22 -1.83
C GLY A 448 -11.03 -13.13 -0.83
N LEU A 449 -10.84 -13.58 0.41
CA LEU A 449 -11.92 -13.67 1.39
C LEU A 449 -12.30 -12.32 2.04
N HIS A 450 -11.31 -11.48 2.36
CA HIS A 450 -11.51 -10.22 3.07
C HIS A 450 -11.93 -9.10 2.12
N SER A 451 -11.25 -8.98 0.97
CA SER A 451 -11.52 -7.92 -0.01
C SER A 451 -12.44 -8.38 -1.14
N LEU A 452 -12.89 -9.64 -1.16
CA LEU A 452 -13.65 -10.22 -2.27
C LEU A 452 -12.96 -10.02 -3.62
N ASP A 453 -11.63 -10.07 -3.62
CA ASP A 453 -10.81 -9.84 -4.79
C ASP A 453 -10.63 -11.15 -5.58
N PHE A 454 -11.65 -11.45 -6.37
CA PHE A 454 -11.65 -12.51 -7.36
C PHE A 454 -11.55 -11.88 -8.76
N GLY A 455 -10.63 -12.39 -9.59
CA GLY A 455 -10.31 -11.79 -10.90
C GLY A 455 -11.52 -11.58 -11.82
N PHE A 456 -12.50 -12.49 -11.78
CA PHE A 456 -13.74 -12.41 -12.58
C PHE A 456 -14.77 -11.38 -12.06
N TRP A 457 -14.65 -10.93 -10.80
CA TRP A 457 -15.68 -10.14 -10.13
C TRP A 457 -15.21 -8.74 -9.77
N TYR A 458 -13.95 -8.58 -9.36
CA TYR A 458 -13.44 -7.32 -8.83
C TYR A 458 -13.51 -6.16 -9.83
N ARG A 459 -13.27 -6.44 -11.12
CA ARG A 459 -13.32 -5.43 -12.20
C ARG A 459 -14.75 -5.07 -12.60
N SER A 460 -15.76 -5.82 -12.14
CA SER A 460 -17.16 -5.65 -12.52
C SER A 460 -17.84 -4.58 -11.65
N ARG A 461 -17.43 -3.31 -11.79
CA ARG A 461 -18.08 -2.18 -11.11
C ARG A 461 -19.35 -1.78 -11.89
N PRO A 462 -20.51 -1.55 -11.24
CA PRO A 462 -20.71 -1.42 -9.79
C PRO A 462 -21.15 -2.71 -9.06
N LEU A 463 -21.18 -3.87 -9.71
CA LEU A 463 -21.66 -5.12 -9.10
C LEU A 463 -20.85 -5.51 -7.85
N TRP A 464 -19.53 -5.32 -7.90
CA TRP A 464 -18.68 -5.53 -6.73
C TRP A 464 -19.05 -4.58 -5.58
N ASP A 465 -19.29 -3.29 -5.86
CA ASP A 465 -19.68 -2.31 -4.83
C ASP A 465 -20.97 -2.73 -4.14
N ILE A 466 -21.98 -3.09 -4.92
CA ILE A 466 -23.29 -3.49 -4.41
C ILE A 466 -23.16 -4.70 -3.49
N ALA A 467 -22.38 -5.71 -3.90
CA ALA A 467 -22.17 -6.91 -3.10
C ALA A 467 -21.46 -6.59 -1.78
N VAL A 468 -20.36 -5.83 -1.82
CA VAL A 468 -19.59 -5.46 -0.62
C VAL A 468 -20.43 -4.60 0.33
N ILE A 469 -21.16 -3.60 -0.19
CA ILE A 469 -22.06 -2.75 0.60
C ILE A 469 -23.15 -3.59 1.28
N LEU A 470 -23.73 -4.56 0.58
CA LEU A 470 -24.75 -5.45 1.14
C LEU A 470 -24.17 -6.32 2.27
N LEU A 471 -22.98 -6.87 2.09
CA LEU A 471 -22.29 -7.69 3.09
C LEU A 471 -21.85 -6.86 4.32
N LEU A 472 -21.31 -5.65 4.10
CA LEU A 472 -21.01 -4.68 5.15
C LEU A 472 -22.27 -4.32 5.96
N SER A 473 -23.36 -4.01 5.26
CA SER A 473 -24.64 -3.66 5.88
C SER A 473 -25.21 -4.82 6.71
N GLY A 474 -25.10 -6.05 6.21
CA GLY A 474 -25.51 -7.25 6.93
C GLY A 474 -24.71 -7.51 8.21
N GLY A 475 -23.39 -7.38 8.13
CA GLY A 475 -22.49 -7.49 9.28
C GLY A 475 -22.70 -6.37 10.31
N LEU A 476 -22.92 -5.14 9.84
CA LEU A 476 -23.25 -3.99 10.68
C LEU A 476 -24.59 -4.20 11.41
N LEU A 477 -25.63 -4.63 10.69
CA LEU A 477 -26.94 -4.95 11.28
C LEU A 477 -26.81 -6.05 12.35
N LEU A 478 -26.10 -7.13 12.04
CA LEU A 478 -25.85 -8.23 12.99
C LEU A 478 -25.20 -7.72 14.28
N SER A 479 -24.19 -6.86 14.14
CA SER A 479 -23.43 -6.29 15.25
C SER A 479 -24.27 -5.28 16.06
N LEU A 480 -25.02 -4.39 15.41
CA LEU A 480 -25.94 -3.44 16.06
C LEU A 480 -27.03 -4.17 16.87
N LEU A 481 -27.60 -5.24 16.32
CA LEU A 481 -28.56 -6.07 17.07
C LEU A 481 -27.91 -6.69 18.31
N GLY A 482 -26.68 -7.17 18.20
CA GLY A 482 -25.91 -7.69 19.35
C GLY A 482 -25.68 -6.63 20.43
N VAL A 483 -25.15 -5.46 20.05
CA VAL A 483 -24.86 -4.33 20.94
C VAL A 483 -26.13 -3.84 21.63
N THR A 484 -27.21 -3.61 20.88
CA THR A 484 -28.47 -3.11 21.45
C THR A 484 -29.05 -4.07 22.49
N MET A 485 -28.99 -5.39 22.24
CA MET A 485 -29.38 -6.40 23.23
C MET A 485 -28.44 -6.42 24.44
N GLY A 486 -27.13 -6.29 24.22
CA GLY A 486 -26.12 -6.20 25.26
C GLY A 486 -26.32 -5.01 26.19
N LEU A 487 -26.53 -3.81 25.64
CA LEU A 487 -26.80 -2.59 26.40
C LEU A 487 -28.10 -2.67 27.19
N ARG A 488 -29.17 -3.22 26.61
CA ARG A 488 -30.44 -3.47 27.33
C ARG A 488 -30.23 -4.40 28.52
N ARG A 489 -29.39 -5.42 28.37
CA ARG A 489 -29.04 -6.36 29.43
C ARG A 489 -28.26 -5.66 30.55
N LEU A 490 -27.19 -4.95 30.22
CA LEU A 490 -26.37 -4.22 31.19
C LEU A 490 -27.23 -3.22 31.98
N ARG A 491 -28.06 -2.41 31.29
CA ARG A 491 -28.97 -1.46 31.94
C ARG A 491 -29.93 -2.13 32.92
N ARG A 492 -30.45 -3.32 32.58
CA ARG A 492 -31.34 -4.08 33.47
C ARG A 492 -30.60 -4.62 34.68
N ASP A 493 -29.40 -5.13 34.48
CA ASP A 493 -28.59 -5.73 35.54
C ASP A 493 -28.09 -4.63 36.50
N SER A 494 -27.65 -3.46 36.00
CA SER A 494 -27.32 -2.28 36.83
C SER A 494 -28.51 -1.76 37.63
N ARG A 495 -29.71 -1.69 37.04
CA ARG A 495 -30.94 -1.30 37.76
C ARG A 495 -31.33 -2.29 38.86
N ARG A 496 -31.01 -3.57 38.70
CA ARG A 496 -31.26 -4.58 39.73
C ARG A 496 -30.27 -4.46 40.88
N MET A 497 -29.01 -4.19 40.58
CA MET A 497 -27.99 -3.92 41.60
C MET A 497 -28.34 -2.66 42.41
N LEU A 498 -28.72 -1.56 41.74
CA LEU A 498 -29.11 -0.29 42.39
C LEU A 498 -30.43 -0.35 43.17
N ARG A 499 -31.26 -1.38 42.95
CA ARG A 499 -32.52 -1.60 43.71
C ARG A 499 -32.37 -2.68 44.79
N GLY A 500 -31.23 -3.38 44.80
CA GLY A 500 -30.89 -4.44 45.75
C GLY A 500 -29.77 -4.05 46.73
N SER A 501 -29.22 -2.84 46.58
CA SER A 501 -28.56 -2.04 47.63
C SER A 501 -29.58 -1.08 48.23
#